data_AF-A0A832GXW1-F1
#
_entry.id   AF-A0A832GXW1-F1
#
_cell.length_a   1.000
_cell.length_b   1.000
_cell.length_c   1.000
_cell.angle_alpha   90.00
_cell.angle_beta   90.00
_cell.angle_gamma   90.00
#
_symmetry.space_group_name_H-M   'P 1'
#
loop_
_entity.id
_entity.type
_entity.pdbx_description
1 polymer ?
#
loop_
_entity_poly.entity_id
_entity_poly.type
_entity_poly.pdbx_seq_one_letter_code
_entity_poly.pdbx_strand_id
1 'polypeptide(L)' 'FVSIKVYNMLGKEVATLVSREMTPGAYSLDFNASKLSSGVYFYKMEVNGFSEVKKMMLVK' A
#
# COMPACT_ATOMS: atom_id res chain seq x y z
N PHE A 1 15.01 0.90 5.42
CA PHE A 1 14.18 1.03 4.22
C PHE A 1 12.73 0.74 4.53
N VAL A 2 11.78 1.54 4.01
CA VAL A 2 10.33 1.29 4.12
C VAL A 2 9.74 1.12 2.71
N SER A 3 8.95 0.06 2.52
CA SER A 3 8.20 -0.21 1.30
C SER A 3 6.71 -0.31 1.62
N ILE A 4 5.88 0.46 0.92
CA ILE A 4 4.41 0.35 0.99
C ILE A 4 3.87 0.23 -0.42
N LYS A 5 3.22 -0.90 -0.70
CA LYS A 5 2.73 -1.27 -2.03
C LYS A 5 1.29 -1.74 -1.97
N VAL A 6 0.54 -1.52 -3.05
CA VAL A 6 -0.87 -1.90 -3.20
C VAL A 6 -0.99 -3.00 -4.24
N TYR A 7 -1.83 -4.00 -3.94
CA TYR A 7 -2.07 -5.18 -4.74
C TYR A 7 -3.57 -5.39 -4.95
N ASN A 8 -3.94 -5.94 -6.10
CA ASN A 8 -5.29 -6.43 -6.33
C ASN A 8 -5.48 -7.87 -5.78
N MET A 9 -6.69 -8.41 -5.90
CA MET A 9 -7.03 -9.77 -5.43
C MET A 9 -6.22 -10.90 -6.06
N LEU A 10 -5.61 -10.67 -7.24
CA LEU A 10 -4.76 -11.64 -7.92
C LEU A 10 -3.29 -11.54 -7.49
N GLY A 11 -2.97 -10.67 -6.52
CA GLY A 11 -1.60 -10.42 -6.07
C GLY A 11 -0.78 -9.56 -7.03
N LYS A 12 -1.39 -8.94 -8.04
CA LYS A 12 -0.70 -8.01 -8.95
C LYS A 12 -0.51 -6.67 -8.25
N GLU A 13 0.73 -6.18 -8.22
CA GLU A 13 1.05 -4.81 -7.77
C GLU A 13 0.37 -3.80 -8.70
N VAL A 14 -0.40 -2.89 -8.12
CA VAL A 14 -1.12 -1.83 -8.85
C VAL A 14 -0.62 -0.42 -8.51
N ALA A 15 0.07 -0.26 -7.38
CA ALA A 15 0.73 0.98 -7.01
C ALA A 15 1.86 0.74 -6.00
N THR A 16 2.90 1.58 -6.07
CA THR A 16 3.90 1.74 -5.02
C THR A 16 3.68 3.11 -4.38
N LEU A 17 3.39 3.15 -3.07
CA LEU A 17 3.13 4.39 -2.32
C LEU A 17 4.41 4.92 -1.66
N VAL A 18 5.26 4.02 -1.16
CA VAL A 18 6.54 4.34 -0.54
C VAL A 18 7.56 3.29 -0.94
N SER A 19 8.79 3.74 -1.23
CA SER A 19 9.94 2.87 -1.49
C SER A 19 11.22 3.65 -1.21
N ARG A 20 11.48 3.97 0.07
CA ARG A 20 12.61 4.81 0.48
C ARG A 20 13.00 4.60 1.94
N GLU A 21 14.18 5.09 2.32
CA GLU A 21 14.54 5.25 3.73
C GLU A 21 13.65 6.29 4.40
N MET A 22 13.20 5.98 5.62
CA MET A 22 12.40 6.88 6.43
C MET A 22 12.88 6.77 7.87
N THR A 23 12.99 7.90 8.55
CA THR A 23 13.33 7.94 9.98
C THR A 23 12.12 7.50 10.81
N PRO A 24 12.31 7.07 12.06
CA PRO A 24 11.19 6.80 12.96
C PRO A 24 10.28 8.04 13.12
N GLY A 25 8.98 7.83 13.02
CA GLY A 25 7.98 8.91 13.11
C GLY A 25 6.60 8.48 12.63
N ALA A 26 5.62 9.36 12.81
CA ALA A 26 4.29 9.19 12.25
C ALA A 26 4.20 9.86 10.87
N TYR A 27 3.65 9.16 9.89
CA TYR A 27 3.50 9.65 8.53
C TYR A 27 2.07 9.40 8.05
N SER A 28 1.53 10.37 7.31
CA SER A 28 0.29 10.21 6.55
C SER A 28 0.62 10.27 5.06
N LEU A 29 -0.09 9.47 4.26
CA LEU A 29 0.14 9.34 2.82
C LEU A 29 -1.20 9.38 2.11
N ASP A 30 -1.30 10.21 1.09
CA ASP A 30 -2.47 10.23 0.22
C ASP A 30 -2.33 9.16 -0.87
N PHE A 31 -3.37 8.35 -1.03
CA PHE A 31 -3.45 7.36 -2.10
C PHE A 31 -4.54 7.74 -3.10
N ASN A 32 -4.14 8.22 -4.28
CA ASN A 32 -5.08 8.50 -5.37
C ASN A 32 -5.45 7.22 -6.13
N ALA A 33 -6.59 6.63 -5.75
CA ALA A 33 -7.13 5.41 -6.35
C ALA A 33 -8.10 5.67 -7.54
N SER A 34 -8.19 6.90 -8.06
CA SER A 34 -9.18 7.28 -9.10
C SER A 34 -9.14 6.40 -10.36
N LYS A 35 -7.95 5.95 -10.75
CA LYS A 35 -7.69 5.08 -11.91
C LYS A 35 -7.96 3.60 -11.66
N LEU A 36 -8.31 3.22 -10.43
CA LEU A 36 -8.66 1.85 -10.07
C LEU A 36 -10.17 1.65 -10.10
N SER A 37 -10.60 0.42 -10.37
CA SER A 37 -12.01 0.02 -10.31
C SER A 37 -12.43 -0.21 -8.87
N SER A 38 -13.72 -0.06 -8.57
CA SER A 38 -14.26 -0.47 -7.27
C SER A 38 -13.97 -1.95 -7.01
N GLY A 39 -13.60 -2.30 -5.79
CA GLY A 39 -13.20 -3.67 -5.46
C GLY A 39 -12.31 -3.77 -4.24
N VAL A 40 -11.88 -5.00 -3.95
CA VAL A 40 -10.99 -5.30 -2.82
C VAL A 40 -9.54 -5.18 -3.26
N TYR A 41 -8.75 -4.50 -2.43
CA TYR A 41 -7.31 -4.34 -2.59
C TYR A 41 -6.61 -4.63 -1.27
N PHE A 42 -5.32 -4.88 -1.36
CA PHE A 42 -4.46 -5.11 -0.21
C PHE A 42 -3.29 -4.16 -0.28
N TYR A 43 -2.93 -3.53 0.83
CA TYR A 43 -1.63 -2.86 0.92
C TYR A 43 -0.71 -3.63 1.86
N LYS A 44 0.55 -3.73 1.46
CA LYS A 44 1.61 -4.39 2.22
C LYS A 44 2.64 -3.34 2.63
N MET A 45 2.96 -3.30 3.91
CA MET A 45 4.05 -2.52 4.46
C MET A 45 5.19 -3.48 4.84
N GLU A 46 6.41 -3.16 4.41
CA GLU A 46 7.62 -3.90 4.75
C GLU A 46 8.70 -2.95 5.28
N VAL A 47 9.27 -3.28 6.43
CA VAL A 47 10.37 -2.53 7.06
C VAL A 47 11.19 -3.46 7.96
N ASN A 48 12.51 -3.52 7.78
CA ASN A 48 13.43 -4.24 8.67
C ASN A 48 12.98 -5.68 9.06
N GLY A 49 12.48 -6.46 8.10
CA GLY A 49 11.99 -7.83 8.33
C GLY A 49 10.56 -7.92 8.89
N PHE A 50 9.96 -6.81 9.30
CA PHE A 50 8.54 -6.71 9.59
C PHE A 50 7.74 -6.59 8.29
N SER A 51 6.63 -7.32 8.21
CA SER A 51 5.68 -7.26 7.09
C SER A 51 4.26 -7.26 7.64
N GLU A 52 3.46 -6.28 7.25
CA GLU A 52 2.03 -6.21 7.59
C GLU A 52 1.21 -6.03 6.32
N VAL A 53 0.10 -6.76 6.20
CA VAL A 53 -0.83 -6.64 5.08
C VAL A 53 -2.20 -6.26 5.63
N LYS A 54 -2.83 -5.24 5.04
CA LYS A 54 -4.21 -4.86 5.38
C LYS A 54 -5.07 -4.81 4.12
N LYS A 55 -6.33 -5.24 4.30
CA LYS A 55 -7.36 -5.23 3.27
C LYS A 55 -8.07 -3.87 3.25
N MET A 56 -8.34 -3.36 2.07
CA MET A 56 -9.18 -2.18 1.84
C MET A 56 -10.21 -2.45 0.75
N MET A 57 -11.31 -1.71 0.77
CA MET A 57 -12.34 -1.75 -0.27
C MET A 57 -12.45 -0.36 -0.89
N LEU A 58 -12.27 -0.28 -2.21
CA LEU A 58 -12.55 0.93 -2.96
C LEU A 58 -14.02 0.90 -3.39
N VAL A 59 -14.76 1.92 -2.98
CA VAL A 59 -16.16 2.15 -3.36
C VAL A 59 -16.20 3.47 -4.14
N LYS A 60 -16.87 3.47 -5.29
CA LYS A 60 -17.13 4.66 -6.11
C LYS A 60 -18.60 5.04 -5.99
#